data_AF-A0A6C0AKQ3-F1
#
_entry.id   AF-A0A6C0AKQ3-F1
#
_cell.length_a   1.000
_cell.length_b   1.000
_cell.length_c   1.000
_cell.angle_alpha   90.00
_cell.angle_beta   90.00
_cell.angle_gamma   90.00
#
_symmetry.space_group_name_H-M   'P 1'
#
loop_
_entity.id
_entity.type
_entity.pdbx_description
1 polymer ?
#
loop_
_entity_poly.entity_id
_entity_poly.type
_entity_poly.pdbx_seq_one_letter_code
_entity_poly.pdbx_strand_id
1 'polypeptide(L)'
;MAEEIKETLREWIAADDEIRALQAQIKTIRDRKNTLGSTVLNYMKQNELGNFVLDGSLGTIARSERTSRPPLKRSTLRQQLFLQFADQPERVAEALRAIEGIHEGDDMSVGGTKRDVLSRRLPRSQNISLN
;
A
#
# COMPACT_ATOMS: atom_id res chain seq x y z
N MET A 1 1.00 -25.34 -28.76
CA MET A 1 1.63 -24.01 -28.67
C MET A 1 0.65 -22.85 -28.82
N ALA A 2 0.09 -22.55 -30.00
CA ALA A 2 -0.79 -21.38 -30.14
C ALA A 2 -2.12 -21.50 -29.35
N GLU A 3 -2.72 -22.69 -29.30
CA GLU A 3 -3.96 -22.90 -28.53
C GLU A 3 -3.73 -23.01 -27.02
N GLU A 4 -2.62 -23.59 -26.58
CA GLU A 4 -2.25 -23.64 -25.16
C GLU A 4 -2.07 -22.23 -24.59
N ILE A 5 -1.38 -21.34 -25.31
CA ILE A 5 -1.20 -19.94 -24.90
C ILE A 5 -2.54 -19.20 -24.85
N LYS A 6 -3.46 -19.47 -25.79
CA LYS A 6 -4.81 -18.86 -25.77
C LYS A 6 -5.59 -19.30 -24.54
N GLU A 7 -5.50 -20.57 -24.14
CA GLU A 7 -6.17 -21.05 -22.94
C GLU A 7 -5.56 -20.46 -21.68
N THR A 8 -4.23 -20.46 -21.55
CA THR A 8 -3.53 -19.80 -20.43
C THR A 8 -3.88 -18.30 -20.33
N LEU A 9 -4.03 -17.62 -21.47
CA LEU A 9 -4.45 -16.21 -21.49
C LEU A 9 -5.89 -16.03 -21.01
N ARG A 10 -6.82 -16.94 -21.38
CA ARG A 10 -8.21 -16.91 -20.89
C ARG A 10 -8.26 -17.14 -19.39
N GLU A 11 -7.54 -18.13 -18.88
CA GLU A 11 -7.45 -18.41 -17.44
C GLU A 11 -6.85 -17.22 -16.68
N TRP A 12 -5.78 -16.61 -17.21
CA TRP A 12 -5.18 -15.42 -16.60
C TRP A 12 -6.15 -14.23 -16.56
N ILE A 13 -6.92 -14.01 -17.65
CA ILE A 13 -7.96 -12.98 -17.71
C ILE A 13 -9.06 -13.26 -16.67
N ALA A 14 -9.52 -14.50 -16.55
CA ALA A 14 -10.54 -14.89 -15.59
C ALA A 14 -10.08 -14.65 -14.14
N ALA A 15 -8.82 -15.00 -13.83
CA ALA A 15 -8.22 -14.73 -12.53
C ALA A 15 -8.10 -13.22 -12.25
N ASP A 16 -7.70 -12.39 -13.23
CA ASP A 16 -7.67 -10.93 -13.08
C ASP A 16 -9.07 -10.35 -12.80
N ASP A 17 -10.10 -10.86 -13.47
CA ASP A 17 -11.49 -10.42 -13.27
C ASP A 17 -12.02 -10.83 -11.88
N GLU A 18 -11.72 -12.05 -11.42
CA GLU A 18 -12.08 -12.51 -10.07
C GLU A 18 -11.41 -11.65 -8.99
N ILE A 19 -10.12 -11.38 -9.14
CA ILE A 19 -9.38 -10.50 -8.21
C ILE A 19 -10.03 -9.12 -8.15
N ARG A 20 -10.40 -8.53 -9.28
CA ARG A 20 -11.06 -7.22 -9.32
C ARG A 20 -12.41 -7.25 -8.61
N ALA A 21 -13.22 -8.29 -8.83
CA ALA A 21 -14.51 -8.45 -8.18
C ALA A 21 -14.35 -8.59 -6.65
N LEU A 22 -13.43 -9.44 -6.20
CA LEU A 22 -13.13 -9.63 -4.78
C LEU A 22 -12.57 -8.36 -4.13
N GLN A 23 -11.69 -7.62 -4.81
CA GLN A 23 -11.18 -6.34 -4.31
C GLN A 23 -12.28 -5.29 -4.15
N ALA A 24 -13.25 -5.25 -5.08
CA ALA A 24 -14.42 -4.38 -4.95
C ALA A 24 -15.27 -4.75 -3.73
N GLN A 25 -15.51 -6.05 -3.50
CA GLN A 25 -16.23 -6.51 -2.31
C GLN A 25 -15.47 -6.22 -1.01
N ILE A 26 -14.15 -6.48 -0.99
CA ILE A 26 -13.27 -6.17 0.15
C ILE A 26 -13.34 -4.69 0.48
N LYS A 27 -13.35 -3.81 -0.53
CA LYS A 27 -13.49 -2.37 -0.33
C LYS A 27 -14.79 -2.04 0.39
N THR A 28 -15.92 -2.55 -0.10
CA THR A 28 -17.25 -2.34 0.52
C THR A 28 -17.29 -2.84 1.96
N ILE A 29 -16.73 -4.03 2.23
CA ILE A 29 -16.67 -4.61 3.58
C ILE A 29 -15.79 -3.76 4.49
N ARG A 30 -14.64 -3.28 4.00
CA ARG A 30 -13.71 -2.42 4.75
C ARG A 30 -14.35 -1.09 5.09
N ASP A 31 -15.06 -0.48 4.15
CA ASP A 31 -15.77 0.78 4.37
C ASP A 31 -16.87 0.60 5.42
N ARG A 32 -17.67 -0.47 5.32
CA ARG A 32 -18.68 -0.82 6.33
C ARG A 32 -18.06 -1.06 7.71
N LYS A 33 -16.97 -1.82 7.79
CA LYS A 33 -16.23 -2.08 9.05
C LYS A 33 -15.74 -0.77 9.68
N ASN A 34 -15.20 0.14 8.88
CA ASN A 34 -14.70 1.42 9.37
C ASN A 34 -15.83 2.30 9.90
N THR A 35 -16.97 2.35 9.21
CA THR A 35 -18.16 3.08 9.66
C THR A 35 -18.74 2.51 10.97
N LEU A 36 -18.82 1.19 11.10
CA LEU A 36 -19.27 0.57 12.35
C LEU A 36 -18.24 0.80 13.48
N GLY A 37 -16.96 0.66 13.17
CA GLY A 37 -15.87 0.87 14.12
C GLY A 37 -15.81 2.31 14.64
N SER A 38 -16.06 3.32 13.80
CA SER A 38 -16.11 4.71 14.25
C SER A 38 -17.29 4.97 15.18
N THR A 39 -18.46 4.40 14.90
CA THR A 39 -19.62 4.47 15.82
C THR A 39 -19.31 3.86 17.17
N VAL A 40 -18.72 2.65 17.20
CA VAL A 40 -18.34 1.98 18.45
C VAL A 40 -17.29 2.79 19.21
N LEU A 41 -16.25 3.30 18.53
CA LEU A 41 -15.22 4.13 19.16
C LEU A 41 -15.78 5.43 19.72
N ASN A 42 -16.74 6.07 19.03
CA ASN A 42 -17.40 7.28 19.52
C ASN A 42 -18.20 6.99 20.80
N TYR A 43 -18.95 5.88 20.81
CA TYR A 43 -19.66 5.44 22.01
C TYR A 43 -18.69 5.13 23.17
N MET A 44 -17.57 4.45 22.90
CA MET A 44 -16.54 4.19 23.92
C MET A 44 -15.94 5.48 24.48
N LYS A 45 -15.70 6.48 23.63
CA LYS A 45 -15.17 7.79 24.06
C LYS A 45 -16.17 8.56 24.91
N GLN A 46 -17.44 8.59 24.51
CA GLN A 46 -18.49 9.31 25.24
C GLN A 46 -18.75 8.72 26.63
N ASN A 47 -18.60 7.41 26.78
CA ASN A 47 -18.86 6.70 28.03
C ASN A 47 -17.57 6.32 28.79
N GLU A 48 -16.41 6.84 28.36
CA GLU A 48 -15.09 6.57 28.96
C GLU A 48 -14.75 5.07 29.09
N LEU A 49 -15.29 4.24 28.20
CA LEU A 49 -15.06 2.80 28.20
C LEU A 49 -13.71 2.48 27.54
N GLY A 50 -12.84 1.79 28.28
CA GLY A 50 -11.57 1.28 27.73
C GLY A 50 -11.76 0.01 26.90
N ASN A 51 -12.61 -0.90 27.38
CA ASN A 51 -12.68 -2.28 26.90
C ASN A 51 -14.15 -2.74 26.84
N PHE A 52 -14.53 -3.47 25.79
CA PHE A 52 -15.74 -4.29 25.72
C PHE A 52 -15.35 -5.76 25.82
N VAL A 53 -15.79 -6.42 26.89
CA VAL A 53 -15.79 -7.88 26.98
C VAL A 53 -17.06 -8.36 26.30
N LEU A 54 -16.93 -9.14 25.22
CA LEU A 54 -18.08 -9.72 24.54
C LEU A 54 -18.35 -11.11 25.14
N ASP A 55 -19.62 -11.42 25.37
CA ASP A 55 -20.01 -12.75 25.84
C ASP A 55 -19.80 -13.79 24.72
N GLY A 56 -19.08 -14.88 25.04
CA GLY A 56 -18.74 -15.97 24.13
C GLY A 56 -17.29 -15.98 23.64
N SER A 57 -16.97 -16.82 22.64
CA SER A 57 -15.61 -16.97 22.07
C SER A 57 -15.18 -15.80 21.16
N LEU A 58 -15.93 -14.70 21.14
CA LEU A 58 -15.73 -13.53 20.28
C LEU A 58 -14.63 -12.58 20.79
N GLY A 59 -14.17 -12.77 22.03
CA GLY A 59 -13.02 -12.07 22.60
C GLY A 59 -13.34 -10.68 23.15
N THR A 60 -12.31 -9.83 23.23
CA THR A 60 -12.39 -8.48 23.83
C THR A 60 -12.03 -7.42 22.81
N ILE A 61 -12.83 -6.36 22.73
CA ILE A 61 -12.55 -5.17 21.90
C ILE A 61 -12.00 -4.07 22.82
N ALA A 62 -10.73 -3.71 22.65
CA ALA A 62 -10.09 -2.64 23.43
C ALA A 62 -9.82 -1.41 22.57
N ARG A 63 -10.02 -0.22 23.14
CA ARG A 63 -9.62 1.05 22.54
C ARG A 63 -8.11 1.24 22.74
N SER A 64 -7.34 1.26 21.66
CA SER A 64 -5.91 1.56 21.68
C SER A 64 -5.63 2.84 20.90
N GLU A 65 -4.97 3.80 21.54
CA GLU A 65 -4.45 4.99 20.90
C GLU A 65 -2.97 4.77 20.58
N ARG A 66 -2.57 4.99 19.33
CA ARG A 66 -1.18 4.88 18.89
C ARG A 66 -0.79 6.17 18.18
N THR A 67 0.27 6.80 18.65
CA THR A 67 0.92 7.90 17.94
C THR A 67 1.94 7.32 16.97
N SER A 68 1.73 7.50 15.66
CA SER A 68 2.73 7.15 14.65
C SER A 68 3.49 8.40 14.19
N ARG A 69 4.80 8.26 14.03
CA ARG A 69 5.63 9.31 13.42
C ARG A 69 5.48 9.25 11.88
N PRO A 70 5.53 10.39 11.17
CA PRO A 70 5.53 10.38 9.72
C PRO A 70 6.67 9.52 9.16
N PRO A 71 6.46 8.80 8.04
CA PRO A 71 7.52 8.03 7.40
C PRO A 71 8.61 8.96 6.87
N LEU A 72 9.88 8.59 7.04
CA LEU A 72 10.99 9.30 6.40
C LEU A 72 10.96 9.05 4.89
N LYS A 73 10.72 10.10 4.11
CA LYS A 73 10.71 10.04 2.65
C LYS A 73 12.14 10.09 2.11
N ARG A 74 12.44 9.25 1.12
CA ARG A 74 13.76 9.21 0.44
C ARG A 74 14.15 10.57 -0.14
N SER A 75 13.21 11.31 -0.71
CA SER A 75 13.46 12.66 -1.25
C SER A 75 13.85 13.64 -0.15
N THR A 76 13.12 13.64 0.97
CA THR A 76 13.42 14.48 2.12
C THR A 76 14.79 14.13 2.71
N LEU A 77 15.10 12.84 2.86
CA LEU A 77 16.40 12.39 3.37
C LEU A 77 17.55 12.87 2.48
N ARG A 78 17.45 12.68 1.16
CA ARG A 78 18.45 13.15 0.19
C ARG A 78 18.65 14.66 0.27
N GLN A 79 17.56 15.41 0.21
CA GLN A 79 17.61 16.87 0.24
C GLN A 79 18.30 17.36 1.52
N GLN A 80 17.93 16.80 2.67
CA GLN A 80 18.54 17.21 3.95
C GLN A 80 20.02 16.81 4.04
N LEU A 81 20.41 15.64 3.53
CA LEU A 81 21.82 15.25 3.47
C LEU A 81 22.64 16.19 2.58
N PHE A 82 22.14 16.57 1.40
CA PHE A 82 22.83 17.53 0.54
C PHE A 82 22.91 18.93 1.16
N LEU A 83 21.88 19.37 1.88
CA LEU A 83 21.89 20.66 2.57
C LEU A 83 22.85 20.68 3.75
N GLN A 84 22.86 19.62 4.57
CA GLN A 84 23.67 19.54 5.78
C GLN A 84 25.16 19.31 5.50
N PHE A 85 25.48 18.63 4.40
CA PHE A 85 26.84 18.29 3.99
C PHE A 85 27.18 18.89 2.61
N ALA A 86 26.78 20.14 2.38
CA ALA A 86 26.99 20.84 1.11
C ALA A 86 28.47 20.87 0.67
N ASP A 87 29.39 20.93 1.65
CA ASP A 87 30.83 20.99 1.41
C ASP A 87 31.46 19.61 1.09
N GLN A 88 30.69 18.52 1.25
CA GLN A 88 31.19 17.14 1.11
C GLN A 88 30.21 16.26 0.30
N PRO A 89 29.99 16.59 -0.99
CA PRO A 89 29.01 15.88 -1.83
C PRO A 89 29.34 14.40 -2.02
N GLU A 90 30.63 14.03 -1.99
CA GLU A 90 31.07 12.63 -2.14
C GLU A 90 30.60 11.75 -0.97
N ARG A 91 30.68 12.25 0.26
CA ARG A 91 30.21 11.55 1.45
C ARG A 91 28.69 11.41 1.47
N VAL A 92 27.97 12.39 0.90
CA VAL A 92 26.51 12.29 0.72
C VAL A 92 26.18 11.15 -0.24
N ALA A 93 26.91 11.05 -1.35
CA ALA A 93 26.71 9.96 -2.32
C ALA A 93 27.00 8.59 -1.70
N GLU A 94 28.07 8.45 -0.93
CA GLU A 94 28.42 7.24 -0.18
C GLU A 94 27.34 6.86 0.84
N ALA A 95 26.92 7.82 1.68
CA ALA A 95 25.88 7.60 2.69
C ALA A 95 24.55 7.18 2.05
N LEU A 96 24.17 7.79 0.93
CA LEU A 96 22.96 7.42 0.21
C LEU A 96 23.04 6.00 -0.37
N ARG A 97 24.20 5.57 -0.90
CA ARG A 97 24.37 4.18 -1.36
C ARG A 97 24.23 3.19 -0.22
N ALA A 98 24.87 3.46 0.92
CA ALA A 98 24.79 2.61 2.10
C ALA A 98 23.35 2.50 2.64
N ILE A 99 22.62 3.63 2.71
CA ILE A 99 21.21 3.66 3.14
C ILE A 99 20.32 2.89 2.15
N GLU A 100 20.64 2.95 0.85
CA GLU A 100 19.91 2.26 -0.21
C GLU A 100 20.32 0.78 -0.34
N GLY A 101 21.29 0.31 0.44
CA GLY A 101 21.78 -1.08 0.45
C GLY A 101 22.57 -1.48 -0.79
N ILE A 102 23.12 -0.51 -1.51
CA ILE A 102 23.86 -0.69 -2.78
C ILE A 102 25.34 -0.82 -2.45
N HIS A 103 26.00 -1.91 -2.90
CA HIS A 103 27.43 -2.14 -2.68
C HIS A 103 28.25 -1.55 -3.84
N GLU A 104 29.53 -1.24 -3.59
CA GLU A 104 30.43 -0.72 -4.63
C GLU A 104 30.56 -1.73 -5.79
N GLY A 105 30.21 -1.29 -7.01
CA GLY A 105 30.29 -2.12 -8.23
C GLY A 105 28.95 -2.41 -8.91
N ASP A 106 27.82 -2.11 -8.25
CA ASP A 106 26.49 -2.27 -8.86
C ASP A 106 26.23 -1.20 -9.93
N ASP A 107 25.84 -1.62 -11.14
CA ASP A 107 25.49 -0.74 -12.27
C ASP A 107 24.26 0.12 -11.94
N MET A 108 24.51 1.42 -11.74
CA MET A 108 23.55 2.45 -11.33
C MET A 108 22.54 2.85 -12.42
N SER A 109 22.54 2.20 -13.60
CA SER A 109 21.59 2.54 -14.68
C SER A 109 20.14 2.18 -14.34
N VAL A 110 19.89 1.21 -13.45
CA VAL A 110 18.55 0.69 -13.14
C VAL A 110 18.45 0.28 -11.68
N GLY A 111 18.17 1.26 -10.81
CA GLY A 111 17.88 1.01 -9.39
C GLY A 111 16.60 0.17 -9.21
N GLY A 112 16.74 -1.15 -9.23
CA GLY A 112 15.69 -2.11 -8.91
C GLY A 112 15.80 -3.43 -9.67
N THR A 113 15.23 -4.50 -9.11
CA THR A 113 15.04 -5.77 -9.83
C THR A 113 14.04 -5.57 -10.97
N LYS A 114 14.49 -5.67 -12.21
CA LYS A 114 13.58 -5.71 -13.38
C LYS A 114 12.77 -7.01 -13.31
N ARG A 115 11.45 -6.89 -13.31
CA ARG A 115 10.52 -8.01 -13.45
C ARG A 115 9.53 -7.68 -14.55
N ASP A 116 9.39 -8.60 -15.50
CA ASP A 116 8.35 -8.51 -16.51
C ASP A 116 7.01 -8.89 -15.87
N VAL A 117 5.98 -8.08 -16.11
CA VAL A 117 4.66 -8.24 -15.52
C VAL A 117 3.60 -8.09 -16.60
N LEU A 118 2.68 -9.06 -16.67
CA LEU A 118 1.48 -8.94 -17.50
C LEU A 118 0.53 -7.91 -16.88
N SER A 119 0.04 -6.98 -17.69
CA SER A 119 -0.92 -5.97 -17.23
C SER A 119 -2.06 -5.80 -18.23
N ARG A 120 -3.29 -5.70 -17.72
CA ARG A 120 -4.51 -5.49 -18.50
C ARG A 120 -5.09 -4.10 -18.24
N ARG A 121 -5.30 -3.33 -19.31
CA ARG A 121 -6.00 -2.03 -19.27
C ARG A 121 -7.43 -2.22 -19.74
N LEU A 122 -8.39 -1.87 -18.90
CA LEU A 122 -9.80 -1.82 -19.26
C LEU A 122 -10.17 -0.41 -19.73
N PRO A 123 -11.01 -0.25 -20.76
CA PRO A 123 -11.51 1.07 -21.16
C PRO A 123 -12.28 1.70 -20.00
N ARG A 124 -12.05 2.99 -19.75
CA ARG A 124 -12.85 3.74 -18.77
C ARG A 124 -14.28 3.86 -19.33
N SER A 125 -15.27 3.39 -18.58
CA SER A 125 -16.67 3.71 -18.88
C SER A 125 -16.87 5.22 -18.71
N GLN A 126 -16.90 5.95 -19.83
CA GLN A 126 -17.37 7.32 -19.84
C GLN A 126 -18.90 7.26 -19.75
N ASN A 127 -19.45 7.46 -18.56
CA ASN A 127 -20.88 7.74 -18.41
C ASN A 127 -21.12 9.17 -18.93
N ILE A 128 -21.24 9.33 -20.25
CA ILE A 128 -21.71 10.57 -20.86
C ILE A 128 -23.25 10.54 -20.72
N SER A 129 -23.75 11.13 -19.65
CA SER A 129 -25.16 11.50 -19.56
C SER A 129 -25.39 12.68 -20.50
N LEU A 130 -26.04 12.43 -21.63
CA LEU A 130 -26.67 13.47 -22.45
C LEU A 130 -27.99 13.84 -21.75
N ASN A 131 -28.07 15.07 -21.24
CA ASN A 131 -29.35 15.71 -20.88
C ASN A 131 -30.09 16.12 -22.15
#